data_AF-A0A7M7JCE6-F1
#
_entry.id   AF-A0A7M7JCE6-F1
#
_cell.length_a   1.000
_cell.length_b   1.000
_cell.length_c   1.000
_cell.angle_alpha   90.00
_cell.angle_beta   90.00
_cell.angle_gamma   90.00
#
_symmetry.space_group_name_H-M   'P 1'
#
loop_
_entity.id
_entity.type
_entity.pdbx_description
1 polymer ?
#
loop_
_entity_poly.entity_id
_entity_poly.type
_entity_poly.pdbx_seq_one_letter_code
_entity_poly.pdbx_strand_id
1 'polypeptide(L)'
;MESFLSLERLKFPPKEPRVGSEFQVEVLPDVVVDREGRISPEHPADLVFTPEYEEGEEKLIPRPVKWSSAETVNYGRCFRRHAQDFPRYLEYLPDKTMGDILDLFYKREGVKIYRRSLAVQKILEIDKARRSNLPEEHVDGLPRRRSARSRSDTS
;
A
#
# COMPACT_ATOMS: atom_id res chain seq x y z
N MET A 1 -14.99 -19.34 38.62
CA MET A 1 -15.87 -18.36 37.96
C MET A 1 -15.12 -17.82 36.76
N GLU A 2 -15.26 -18.48 35.61
CA GLU A 2 -14.58 -18.10 34.37
C GLU A 2 -15.56 -17.28 33.53
N SER A 3 -15.26 -15.99 33.36
CA SER A 3 -16.02 -15.09 32.49
C SER A 3 -15.54 -15.29 31.05
N PHE A 4 -16.32 -16.03 30.28
CA PHE A 4 -16.21 -16.09 28.82
C PHE A 4 -16.50 -14.71 28.23
N LEU A 5 -15.46 -14.06 27.72
CA LEU A 5 -15.57 -12.85 26.92
C LEU A 5 -16.28 -13.19 25.60
N SER A 6 -17.47 -12.64 25.41
CA SER A 6 -18.24 -12.75 24.19
C SER A 6 -17.53 -12.04 23.05
N LEU A 7 -17.06 -12.81 22.06
CA LEU A 7 -16.72 -12.29 20.74
C LEU A 7 -17.99 -11.68 20.12
N GLU A 8 -18.09 -10.35 20.15
CA GLU A 8 -19.06 -9.62 19.36
C GLU A 8 -18.82 -9.94 17.88
N ARG A 9 -19.70 -10.79 17.35
CA ARG A 9 -19.81 -11.12 15.94
C ARG A 9 -19.94 -9.81 15.15
N LEU A 10 -18.91 -9.48 14.37
CA LEU A 10 -18.98 -8.56 13.23
C LEU A 10 -20.12 -9.01 12.32
N LYS A 11 -21.31 -8.42 12.50
CA LYS A 11 -22.47 -8.62 11.63
C LYS A 11 -22.21 -7.82 10.35
N PHE A 12 -21.61 -8.46 9.36
CA PHE A 12 -21.78 -8.03 7.99
C PHE A 12 -23.26 -8.27 7.63
N PRO A 13 -23.99 -7.26 7.12
CA PRO A 13 -25.34 -7.52 6.60
C PRO A 13 -25.21 -8.59 5.49
N PRO A 14 -26.07 -9.61 5.47
CA PRO A 14 -26.02 -10.60 4.40
C PRO A 14 -26.26 -9.87 3.08
N LYS A 15 -25.26 -9.85 2.18
CA LYS A 15 -25.48 -9.44 0.80
C LYS A 15 -26.45 -10.45 0.22
N GLU A 16 -27.65 -10.00 -0.14
CA GLU A 16 -28.64 -10.84 -0.82
C GLU A 16 -27.99 -11.49 -2.05
N PRO A 17 -28.15 -12.82 -2.25
CA PRO A 17 -27.59 -13.49 -3.42
C PRO A 17 -28.28 -12.96 -4.67
N ARG A 18 -27.56 -12.18 -5.46
CA ARG A 18 -28.03 -11.68 -6.75
C ARG A 18 -27.81 -12.78 -7.78
N VAL A 19 -28.89 -13.30 -8.33
CA VAL A 19 -28.83 -14.25 -9.45
C VAL A 19 -28.60 -13.43 -10.72
N GLY A 20 -27.38 -13.46 -11.26
CA GLY A 20 -26.94 -12.63 -12.38
C GLY A 20 -25.50 -12.94 -12.84
N SER A 21 -24.84 -12.03 -13.56
CA SER A 21 -23.50 -12.16 -14.17
C SER A 21 -22.33 -12.36 -13.18
N GLU A 22 -22.63 -12.76 -11.95
CA GLU A 22 -21.71 -12.81 -10.82
C GLU A 22 -20.87 -14.09 -10.83
N PHE A 23 -21.31 -15.11 -11.57
CA PHE A 23 -20.57 -16.34 -11.78
C PHE A 23 -20.95 -16.92 -13.15
N GLN A 24 -19.94 -17.21 -13.97
CA GLN A 24 -20.10 -18.22 -15.00
C GLN A 24 -20.01 -19.56 -14.26
N VAL A 25 -20.96 -20.48 -14.51
CA VAL A 25 -20.87 -21.84 -13.96
C VAL A 25 -19.53 -22.40 -14.44
N GLU A 26 -18.57 -22.51 -13.52
CA GLU A 26 -17.35 -23.27 -13.78
C GLU A 26 -17.81 -24.67 -14.10
N VAL A 27 -17.74 -25.04 -15.39
CA VAL A 27 -17.81 -26.43 -15.79
C VAL A 27 -16.58 -27.04 -15.13
N LEU A 28 -16.77 -27.63 -13.95
CA LEU A 28 -15.78 -28.49 -13.32
C LEU A 28 -15.35 -29.45 -14.43
N PRO A 29 -14.11 -29.37 -14.92
CA PRO A 29 -13.70 -30.37 -15.86
C PRO A 29 -13.78 -31.66 -15.08
N ASP A 30 -14.59 -32.61 -15.56
CA ASP A 30 -14.50 -34.00 -15.16
C ASP A 30 -13.05 -34.39 -15.41
N VAL A 31 -12.22 -34.24 -14.38
CA VAL A 31 -10.83 -34.65 -14.30
C VAL A 31 -10.13 -34.50 -15.65
N VAL A 32 -9.52 -33.34 -15.94
CA VAL A 32 -8.59 -33.21 -17.09
C VAL A 32 -7.44 -34.19 -16.86
N VAL A 33 -7.67 -35.43 -17.25
CA VAL A 33 -6.69 -36.46 -17.48
C VAL A 33 -6.80 -36.68 -18.97
N ASP A 34 -5.91 -36.03 -19.70
CA ASP A 34 -5.55 -36.54 -21.00
C ASP A 34 -5.06 -37.97 -20.78
N ARG A 35 -5.83 -38.95 -21.28
CA ARG A 35 -5.41 -40.35 -21.39
C ARG A 35 -4.15 -40.53 -22.24
N GLU A 36 -3.66 -39.47 -22.86
CA GLU A 36 -2.56 -39.45 -23.84
C GLU A 36 -1.38 -38.55 -23.44
N GLY A 37 -1.38 -37.95 -22.24
CA GLY A 37 -0.20 -37.26 -21.70
C GLY A 37 0.29 -36.05 -22.50
N ARG A 38 -0.60 -35.38 -23.26
CA ARG A 38 -0.24 -34.20 -24.05
C ARG A 38 -0.40 -32.94 -23.21
N ILE A 39 0.64 -32.61 -22.47
CA ILE A 39 0.79 -31.28 -21.87
C ILE A 39 0.80 -30.27 -23.03
N SER A 40 -0.18 -29.37 -23.08
CA SER A 40 -0.12 -28.21 -23.98
C SER A 40 1.21 -27.49 -23.74
N PRO A 41 2.09 -27.32 -24.75
CA PRO A 41 3.40 -26.72 -24.57
C PRO A 41 3.35 -25.22 -24.24
N GLU A 42 2.18 -24.59 -24.30
CA GLU A 42 1.97 -23.17 -24.08
C GLU A 42 1.30 -22.93 -22.72
N HIS A 43 2.07 -23.12 -21.63
CA HIS A 43 1.63 -22.72 -20.30
C HIS A 43 1.80 -21.19 -20.15
N PRO A 44 0.82 -20.45 -19.58
CA PRO A 44 0.88 -18.98 -19.49
C PRO A 44 1.94 -18.44 -18.52
N ALA A 45 2.56 -19.33 -17.73
CA ALA A 45 3.65 -18.98 -16.83
C ALA A 45 4.94 -19.64 -17.28
N ASP A 46 5.98 -18.84 -17.42
CA ASP A 46 7.34 -19.30 -17.66
C ASP A 46 7.95 -19.81 -16.35
N LEU A 47 8.68 -20.92 -16.43
CA LEU A 47 9.47 -21.43 -15.31
C LEU A 47 10.73 -20.57 -15.16
N VAL A 48 10.68 -19.57 -14.27
CA VAL A 48 11.77 -18.61 -14.05
C VAL A 48 12.86 -19.15 -13.11
N PHE A 49 12.54 -20.13 -12.28
CA PHE A 49 13.47 -20.71 -11.31
C PHE A 49 13.21 -22.20 -11.11
N THR A 50 14.26 -23.00 -11.23
CA THR A 50 14.32 -24.39 -10.78
C THR A 50 15.32 -24.47 -9.64
N PRO A 51 14.98 -25.07 -8.49
CA PRO A 51 15.94 -25.29 -7.42
C PRO A 51 16.99 -26.32 -7.87
N GLU A 52 18.03 -25.87 -8.55
CA GLU A 52 19.24 -26.65 -8.80
C GLU A 52 20.21 -26.46 -7.62
N TYR A 53 20.82 -27.54 -7.16
CA TYR A 53 21.83 -27.54 -6.09
C TYR A 53 23.25 -27.26 -6.59
N GLU A 54 23.41 -27.00 -7.89
CA GLU A 54 24.70 -26.63 -8.48
C GLU A 54 24.76 -25.12 -8.72
N GLU A 55 25.97 -24.55 -8.63
CA GLU A 55 26.28 -23.13 -8.78
C GLU A 55 25.98 -22.64 -10.21
N GLY A 56 24.69 -22.47 -10.52
CA GLY A 56 24.24 -21.74 -11.69
C GLY A 56 24.27 -20.25 -11.39
N GLU A 57 25.02 -19.48 -12.19
CA GLU A 57 24.94 -18.03 -12.16
C GLU A 57 23.51 -17.59 -12.50
N GLU A 58 22.73 -17.23 -11.47
CA GLU A 58 21.42 -16.62 -11.64
C GLU A 58 21.57 -15.41 -12.55
N LYS A 59 21.05 -15.49 -13.78
CA LYS A 59 20.81 -14.32 -14.62
C LYS A 59 19.63 -13.56 -14.03
N LEU A 60 19.87 -12.88 -12.92
CA LEU A 60 19.06 -11.77 -12.48
C LEU A 60 18.96 -10.84 -13.70
N ILE A 61 17.76 -10.63 -14.22
CA ILE A 61 17.50 -9.57 -15.20
C ILE A 61 17.01 -8.34 -14.44
N PRO A 62 17.85 -7.55 -13.77
CA PRO A 62 17.63 -6.13 -13.74
C PRO A 62 18.42 -5.60 -14.93
N ARG A 63 17.75 -5.02 -15.92
CA ARG A 63 18.39 -3.92 -16.63
C ARG A 63 18.16 -2.71 -15.73
N PRO A 64 19.07 -2.35 -14.80
CA PRO A 64 18.91 -1.12 -14.06
C PRO A 64 18.90 0.00 -15.10
N VAL A 65 17.79 0.73 -15.16
CA VAL A 65 17.68 1.86 -16.07
C VAL A 65 18.77 2.85 -15.70
N LYS A 66 19.64 3.13 -16.69
CA LYS A 66 20.77 4.04 -16.50
C LYS A 66 20.23 5.45 -16.39
N TRP A 67 20.50 6.09 -15.25
CA TRP A 67 20.18 7.49 -15.00
C TRP A 67 21.40 8.34 -15.27
N SER A 68 21.28 9.27 -16.22
CA SER A 68 22.29 10.31 -16.40
C SER A 68 22.25 11.31 -15.24
N SER A 69 23.34 12.07 -15.09
CA SER A 69 23.42 13.16 -14.11
C SER A 69 22.37 14.24 -14.40
N ALA A 70 22.15 14.58 -15.67
CA ALA A 70 21.15 15.56 -16.10
C ALA A 70 19.72 15.11 -15.75
N GLU A 71 19.37 13.86 -16.04
CA GLU A 71 18.04 13.30 -15.69
C GLU A 71 17.83 13.25 -14.18
N THR A 72 18.87 12.90 -13.42
CA THR A 72 18.82 12.87 -11.95
C THR A 72 18.55 14.26 -11.37
N VAL A 73 19.16 15.31 -11.96
CA VAL A 73 18.92 16.70 -11.58
C VAL A 73 17.51 17.14 -11.96
N ASN A 74 17.04 16.78 -13.16
CA ASN A 74 15.68 17.08 -13.61
C ASN A 74 14.63 16.39 -12.72
N TYR A 75 14.81 15.11 -12.38
CA TYR A 75 13.99 14.41 -11.40
C TYR A 75 13.92 15.18 -10.07
N GLY A 76 15.05 15.63 -9.54
CA GLY A 76 15.08 16.40 -8.29
C GLY A 76 14.43 17.79 -8.39
N ARG A 77 14.37 18.39 -9.59
CA ARG A 77 13.63 19.64 -9.84
C ARG A 77 12.12 19.36 -9.89
N CYS A 78 11.70 18.32 -10.60
CA CYS A 78 10.30 17.88 -10.67
C CYS A 78 9.79 17.51 -9.28
N PHE A 79 10.56 16.76 -8.48
CA PHE A 79 10.18 16.37 -7.12
C PHE A 79 9.95 17.55 -6.18
N ARG A 80 10.79 18.59 -6.28
CA ARG A 80 10.59 19.79 -5.47
C ARG A 80 9.39 20.63 -5.90
N ARG A 81 9.00 20.59 -7.17
CA ARG A 81 7.90 21.41 -7.72
C ARG A 81 6.55 20.71 -7.69
N HIS A 82 6.52 19.42 -8.00
CA HIS A 82 5.31 18.65 -8.26
C HIS A 82 5.12 17.48 -7.27
N ALA A 83 6.04 17.26 -6.34
CA ALA A 83 5.98 16.20 -5.33
C ALA A 83 5.65 14.82 -5.96
N GLN A 84 4.55 14.18 -5.57
CA GLN A 84 4.15 12.84 -6.04
C GLN A 84 3.25 12.87 -7.29
N ASP A 85 3.13 14.00 -7.99
CA ASP A 85 2.42 14.09 -9.28
C ASP A 85 3.31 13.53 -10.42
N PHE A 86 3.48 12.21 -10.43
CA PHE A 86 4.38 11.50 -11.35
C PHE A 86 4.02 11.62 -12.84
N PRO A 87 2.74 11.74 -13.27
CA PRO A 87 2.42 11.98 -14.69
C PRO A 87 3.16 13.17 -15.30
N ARG A 88 3.34 14.26 -14.54
CA ARG A 88 4.06 15.46 -15.00
C ARG A 88 5.55 15.22 -15.25
N TYR A 89 6.14 14.17 -14.68
CA TYR A 89 7.57 13.90 -14.83
C TYR A 89 7.90 13.43 -16.23
N LEU A 90 6.95 12.80 -16.93
CA LEU A 90 7.12 12.33 -18.30
C LEU A 90 7.35 13.50 -19.29
N GLU A 91 6.84 14.70 -18.98
CA GLU A 91 7.09 15.91 -19.78
C GLU A 91 8.56 16.36 -19.71
N TYR A 92 9.24 16.10 -18.59
CA TYR A 92 10.62 16.53 -18.34
C TYR A 92 11.64 15.39 -18.48
N LEU A 93 11.17 14.14 -18.50
CA LEU A 93 11.96 12.91 -18.60
C LEU A 93 11.29 11.98 -19.63
N PRO A 94 11.31 12.32 -20.93
CA PRO A 94 10.64 11.54 -21.96
C PRO A 94 11.28 10.16 -22.19
N ASP A 95 12.58 10.02 -21.89
CA ASP A 95 13.35 8.78 -22.07
C ASP A 95 13.21 7.80 -20.89
N LYS A 96 12.33 8.10 -19.93
CA LYS A 96 12.11 7.28 -18.73
C LYS A 96 10.64 6.90 -18.63
N THR A 97 10.41 5.62 -18.34
CA THR A 97 9.05 5.14 -18.15
C THR A 97 8.53 5.52 -16.76
N MET A 98 7.21 5.46 -16.57
CA MET A 98 6.60 5.64 -15.25
C MET A 98 7.18 4.66 -14.22
N GLY A 99 7.45 3.42 -14.62
CA GLY A 99 8.08 2.40 -13.78
C GLY A 99 9.45 2.84 -13.27
N ASP A 100 10.28 3.43 -14.15
CA ASP A 100 11.63 3.89 -13.78
C ASP A 100 11.59 5.07 -12.81
N ILE A 101 10.64 5.98 -13.02
CA ILE A 101 10.42 7.16 -12.15
C ILE A 101 10.01 6.69 -10.76
N LEU A 102 9.07 5.74 -10.67
CA LEU A 102 8.62 5.16 -9.41
C LEU A 102 9.74 4.38 -8.72
N ASP A 103 10.53 3.60 -9.47
CA ASP A 103 11.67 2.86 -8.94
C ASP A 103 12.70 3.82 -8.31
N LEU A 104 13.03 4.93 -8.98
CA LEU A 104 13.91 5.96 -8.41
C LEU A 104 13.30 6.65 -7.17
N PHE A 105 11.98 6.89 -7.18
CA PHE A 105 11.27 7.46 -6.04
C PHE A 105 11.36 6.56 -4.80
N TYR A 106 11.08 5.27 -4.94
CA TYR A 106 11.16 4.33 -3.81
C TYR A 106 12.60 4.10 -3.35
N LYS A 107 13.58 4.12 -4.27
CA LYS A 107 15.01 4.03 -3.93
C LYS A 107 15.52 5.22 -3.10
N ARG A 108 15.05 6.44 -3.36
CA ARG A 108 15.56 7.66 -2.69
C ARG A 108 14.69 8.17 -1.54
N GLU A 109 13.39 8.24 -1.76
CA GLU A 109 12.47 9.01 -0.91
C GLU A 109 11.40 8.15 -0.24
N GLY A 110 11.02 7.02 -0.84
CA GLY A 110 9.98 6.12 -0.30
C GLY A 110 10.22 5.72 1.16
N VAL A 111 11.46 5.32 1.50
CA VAL A 111 11.83 4.92 2.87
C VAL A 111 11.73 6.10 3.86
N LYS A 112 12.09 7.32 3.44
CA LYS A 112 12.05 8.50 4.31
C LYS A 112 10.61 8.93 4.58
N ILE A 113 9.77 8.90 3.56
CA ILE A 113 8.34 9.24 3.67
C ILE A 113 7.64 8.24 4.59
N TYR A 114 7.89 6.94 4.40
CA TYR A 114 7.34 5.89 5.25
C TYR A 114 7.77 6.01 6.72
N ARG A 115 9.05 6.30 6.98
CA ARG A 115 9.53 6.53 8.35
C ARG A 115 8.88 7.75 9.00
N ARG A 116 8.68 8.84 8.24
CA ARG A 116 7.99 10.04 8.73
C ARG A 116 6.52 9.76 9.05
N SER A 117 5.81 9.01 8.19
CA SER A 117 4.40 8.67 8.44
C SER A 117 4.24 7.80 9.69
N LEU A 118 5.13 6.82 9.89
CA LEU A 118 5.16 6.02 11.12
C LEU A 118 5.41 6.86 12.38
N ALA A 119 6.33 7.84 12.30
CA ALA A 119 6.59 8.74 13.42
C ALA A 119 5.35 9.58 13.76
N VAL A 120 4.65 10.10 12.76
CA VAL A 120 3.39 10.84 12.95
C VAL A 120 2.32 9.95 13.57
N GLN A 121 2.15 8.72 13.09
CA GLN A 121 1.19 7.77 13.66
C GLN A 121 1.48 7.49 15.14
N LYS A 122 2.74 7.24 15.51
CA LYS A 122 3.14 7.05 16.91
C LYS A 122 2.84 8.26 17.78
N ILE A 123 3.08 9.48 17.27
CA ILE A 123 2.75 10.71 18.00
C ILE A 123 1.24 10.82 18.22
N LEU A 124 0.44 10.54 17.18
CA LEU A 124 -1.02 10.55 17.27
C LEU A 124 -1.56 9.51 18.26
N GLU A 125 -0.94 8.33 18.32
CA GLU A 125 -1.26 7.29 19.31
C GLU A 125 -0.93 7.74 20.74
N ILE A 126 0.24 8.36 20.94
CA ILE A 126 0.62 8.91 22.25
C ILE A 126 -0.35 10.02 22.68
N ASP A 127 -0.73 10.92 21.79
CA ASP A 127 -1.69 11.98 22.08
C ASP A 127 -3.08 11.42 22.38
N LYS A 128 -3.51 10.37 21.67
CA LYS A 128 -4.76 9.66 21.95
C LYS A 128 -4.73 9.01 23.33
N ALA A 129 -3.63 8.34 23.68
CA ALA A 129 -3.44 7.72 25.00
C ALA A 129 -3.41 8.76 26.14
N ARG A 130 -2.77 9.92 25.91
CA ARG A 130 -2.81 11.04 26.87
C ARG A 130 -4.21 11.59 27.08
N ARG A 131 -5.01 11.67 26.02
CA ARG A 131 -6.42 12.11 26.09
C ARG A 131 -7.32 11.09 26.78
N SER A 132 -7.07 9.79 26.60
CA SER A 132 -7.86 8.73 27.27
C SER A 132 -7.49 8.54 28.74
N ASN A 133 -6.29 8.95 29.15
CA ASN A 133 -5.80 8.83 30.54
C ASN A 133 -6.01 10.10 31.38
N LEU A 134 -6.65 11.14 30.82
CA LEU A 134 -7.13 12.26 31.62
C LEU A 134 -8.33 11.77 32.44
N PRO A 135 -8.35 11.96 33.77
CA PRO A 135 -9.57 11.73 34.54
C PRO A 135 -10.66 12.60 33.92
N GLU A 136 -11.84 12.02 33.66
CA GLU A 136 -13.02 12.83 33.38
C GLU A 136 -13.19 13.79 34.56
N GLU A 137 -12.86 15.07 34.36
CA GLU A 137 -13.24 16.12 35.30
C GLU A 137 -14.77 16.16 35.34
N HIS A 138 -15.33 15.35 36.24
CA HIS A 138 -16.67 15.52 36.76
C HIS A 138 -16.64 16.75 37.68
N VAL A 139 -16.67 17.93 37.06
CA VAL A 139 -17.09 19.14 37.76
C VAL A 139 -18.58 19.29 37.49
N ASP A 140 -19.36 18.86 38.47
CA ASP A 140 -20.79 19.14 38.63
C ASP A 140 -21.70 18.85 37.43
N GLY A 141 -21.88 17.56 37.09
CA GLY A 141 -23.12 17.03 36.51
C GLY A 141 -23.64 17.59 35.18
N LEU A 142 -22.91 18.47 34.49
CA LEU A 142 -23.34 19.03 33.21
C LEU A 142 -22.17 19.06 32.21
N PRO A 143 -22.36 18.54 30.97
CA PRO A 143 -21.31 18.55 29.97
C PRO A 143 -20.99 19.98 29.55
N ARG A 144 -19.85 20.50 30.02
CA ARG A 144 -19.35 21.81 29.63
C ARG A 144 -18.88 21.76 28.17
N ARG A 145 -19.75 22.18 27.25
CA ARG A 145 -19.36 22.51 25.86
C ARG A 145 -18.27 23.58 25.93
N ARG A 146 -17.02 23.20 25.71
CA ARG A 146 -15.90 24.15 25.60
C ARG A 146 -16.11 24.96 24.33
N SER A 147 -16.59 26.20 24.50
CA SER A 147 -16.75 27.17 23.42
C SER A 147 -15.39 27.48 22.80
N ALA A 148 -15.29 27.28 21.49
CA ALA A 148 -14.15 27.72 20.70
C ALA A 148 -14.21 29.25 20.55
N ARG A 149 -13.27 29.97 21.18
CA ARG A 149 -12.49 31.10 20.62
C ARG A 149 -12.05 32.05 21.73
N SER A 150 -10.75 32.24 21.80
CA SER A 150 -10.15 33.52 22.13
C SER A 150 -8.85 33.59 21.31
N ARG A 151 -8.89 34.34 20.21
CA ARG A 151 -7.70 34.83 19.52
C ARG A 151 -7.29 36.08 20.28
N SER A 152 -6.07 36.13 20.80
CA SER A 152 -5.46 37.40 21.21
C SER A 152 -4.89 38.06 19.96
N ASP A 153 -5.52 39.16 19.55
CA ASP A 153 -4.93 40.16 18.67
C ASP A 153 -3.65 40.69 19.31
N THR A 154 -2.57 40.74 18.53
CA THR A 154 -1.36 41.51 18.86
C THR A 154 -1.15 42.50 17.73
N SER A 155 -1.34 43.78 18.07
CA SER A 155 -0.94 44.95 17.29
C SER A 155 0.58 45.12 17.21
#